data_AF-A0A356WXU1-F1
#
_entry.id   AF-A0A356WXU1-F1
#
_cell.length_a   1.000
_cell.length_b   1.000
_cell.length_c   1.000
_cell.angle_alpha   90.00
_cell.angle_beta   90.00
_cell.angle_gamma   90.00
#
_symmetry.space_group_name_H-M   'P 1'
#
loop_
_entity.id
_entity.type
_entity.pdbx_description
1 polymer ?
#
loop_
_entity_poly.entity_id
_entity_poly.type
_entity_poly.pdbx_seq_one_letter_code
_entity_poly.pdbx_strand_id
1 'polypeptide(L)'
;DKENILPYLFGGDDSLIALPNEDIQTVKGIMAFCRKAVSDAYGLEMAVGLLSIKELREKGHDVRVARLRLSEILDQTIFWGSGVTFAEDYIKEHDTLKDVEPIEADFSGLECRWSQVPSDKDEVAAYIIQAFGDNEQDSVEIYEECFRKIDSIYGSEESFHPIREEALQMTANPLSLGIEWKLRTQPPTIIKKIKHAAMMVFQLITGLYLMKFKKKTSATNWGDYKPDLVRHADYKKFGDGLRFVATGTVQQRMDLTTFLDEMFQKRKLAYGVHPSFAAMVTCYVRSYQSNHIHFVDGTDGGYAKASQELKNRRKKLGI
;
A
#
# COMPACT_ATOMS: atom_id res chain seq x y z
N ASP A 1 0.69 18.02 16.78
CA ASP A 1 -0.28 16.93 16.48
C ASP A 1 0.35 15.70 15.83
N LYS A 2 1.55 15.25 16.26
CA LYS A 2 2.11 13.93 15.86
C LYS A 2 1.66 12.80 16.80
N GLU A 3 0.65 13.04 17.63
CA GLU A 3 0.41 12.26 18.84
C GLU A 3 -0.34 10.93 18.65
N ASN A 4 -0.93 10.63 17.48
CA ASN A 4 -1.72 9.40 17.31
C ASN A 4 -1.64 8.82 15.89
N ILE A 5 -0.43 8.60 15.35
CA ILE A 5 -0.29 7.79 14.13
C ILE A 5 -0.02 6.35 14.55
N LEU A 6 -1.03 5.50 14.37
CA LEU A 6 -0.92 4.06 14.55
C LEU A 6 0.09 3.51 13.53
N PRO A 7 1.01 2.61 13.92
CA PRO A 7 1.90 1.97 12.95
C PRO A 7 1.08 1.15 11.96
N TYR A 8 1.29 1.37 10.66
CA TYR A 8 0.57 0.65 9.61
C TYR A 8 1.49 0.28 8.45
N LEU A 9 1.12 -0.78 7.73
CA LEU A 9 1.78 -1.24 6.53
C LEU A 9 0.70 -1.53 5.49
N PHE A 10 0.89 -1.03 4.28
CA PHE A 10 0.10 -1.43 3.12
C PHE A 10 0.94 -2.43 2.31
N GLY A 11 0.56 -3.71 2.28
CA GLY A 11 1.31 -4.71 1.52
C GLY A 11 0.96 -4.78 0.04
N GLY A 12 -0.09 -4.05 -0.38
CA GLY A 12 -0.61 -4.05 -1.75
C GLY A 12 -1.88 -4.88 -1.87
N ASP A 13 -1.78 -6.18 -1.59
CA ASP A 13 -2.92 -7.10 -1.49
C ASP A 13 -3.50 -7.22 -0.07
N ASP A 14 -2.81 -6.64 0.92
CA ASP A 14 -3.24 -6.61 2.31
C ASP A 14 -2.90 -5.29 3.00
N SER A 15 -3.31 -5.19 4.26
CA SER A 15 -2.95 -4.08 5.13
C SER A 15 -2.86 -4.56 6.57
N LEU A 16 -1.86 -4.06 7.30
CA LEU A 16 -1.65 -4.33 8.71
C LEU A 16 -1.63 -3.02 9.48
N ILE A 17 -2.25 -3.02 10.66
CA ILE A 17 -2.23 -1.89 11.58
C ILE A 17 -1.94 -2.44 12.98
N ALA A 18 -0.94 -1.88 13.66
CA ALA A 18 -0.69 -2.14 15.07
C ALA A 18 -1.56 -1.22 15.92
N LEU A 19 -2.33 -1.80 16.83
CA LEU A 19 -3.35 -1.11 17.62
C LEU A 19 -3.07 -1.30 19.11
N PRO A 20 -3.38 -0.32 19.98
CA PRO A 20 -3.43 -0.56 21.41
C PRO A 20 -4.51 -1.59 21.75
N ASN A 21 -4.39 -2.25 22.90
CA ASN A 21 -5.39 -3.20 23.39
C ASN A 21 -6.59 -2.47 24.03
N GLU A 22 -7.24 -1.62 23.25
CA GLU A 22 -8.35 -0.75 23.63
C GLU A 22 -9.48 -0.91 22.62
N ASP A 23 -10.74 -0.89 23.09
CA ASP A 23 -11.94 -1.00 22.26
C ASP A 23 -11.93 -2.15 21.22
N ILE A 24 -11.28 -3.27 21.56
CA ILE A 24 -11.07 -4.39 20.62
C ILE A 24 -12.38 -4.92 20.04
N GLN A 25 -13.48 -4.94 20.81
CA GLN A 25 -14.78 -5.38 20.28
C GLN A 25 -15.31 -4.44 19.20
N THR A 26 -15.12 -3.12 19.37
CA THR A 26 -15.45 -2.12 18.36
C THR A 26 -14.59 -2.30 17.11
N VAL A 27 -13.28 -2.50 17.27
CA VAL A 27 -12.36 -2.77 16.17
C VAL A 27 -12.77 -4.03 15.40
N LYS A 28 -13.10 -5.12 16.11
CA LYS A 28 -13.59 -6.37 15.51
C LYS A 28 -14.87 -6.15 14.69
N GLY A 29 -15.83 -5.40 15.24
CA GLY A 29 -17.06 -5.04 14.53
C GLY A 29 -16.81 -4.20 13.27
N ILE A 30 -15.89 -3.22 13.34
CA ILE A 30 -15.48 -2.41 12.20
C ILE A 30 -14.83 -3.28 11.11
N MET A 31 -13.93 -4.19 11.49
CA MET A 31 -13.29 -5.12 10.54
C MET A 31 -14.30 -6.09 9.91
N ALA A 32 -15.26 -6.60 10.69
CA ALA A 32 -16.35 -7.42 10.17
C ALA A 32 -17.23 -6.65 9.18
N PHE A 33 -17.48 -5.36 9.44
CA PHE A 33 -18.17 -4.48 8.50
C PHE A 33 -17.38 -4.27 7.21
N CYS A 34 -16.06 -4.03 7.28
CA CYS A 34 -15.21 -3.92 6.09
C CYS A 34 -15.29 -5.18 5.21
N ARG A 35 -15.20 -6.38 5.82
CA ARG A 35 -15.35 -7.66 5.09
C ARG A 35 -16.70 -7.76 4.39
N LYS A 36 -17.79 -7.42 5.09
CA LYS A 36 -19.14 -7.41 4.50
C LYS A 36 -19.24 -6.39 3.36
N ALA A 37 -18.77 -5.17 3.58
CA ALA A 37 -18.85 -4.09 2.60
C ALA A 37 -18.08 -4.40 1.31
N VAL A 38 -16.91 -5.04 1.40
CA VAL A 38 -16.13 -5.50 0.24
C VAL A 38 -16.86 -6.60 -0.53
N SER A 39 -17.46 -7.56 0.18
CA SER A 39 -18.28 -8.61 -0.43
C SER A 39 -19.52 -8.03 -1.13
N ASP A 40 -20.27 -7.16 -0.46
CA ASP A 40 -21.49 -6.54 -1.00
C ASP A 40 -21.19 -5.59 -2.19
N ALA A 41 -20.05 -4.89 -2.17
CA ALA A 41 -19.66 -3.93 -3.21
C ALA A 41 -19.04 -4.59 -4.46
N TYR A 42 -18.23 -5.63 -4.27
CA TYR A 42 -17.36 -6.19 -5.31
C TYR A 42 -17.51 -7.69 -5.54
N GLY A 43 -18.21 -8.41 -4.68
CA GLY A 43 -18.29 -9.88 -4.72
C GLY A 43 -16.94 -10.55 -4.40
N LEU A 44 -16.07 -9.86 -3.67
CA LEU A 44 -14.76 -10.38 -3.28
C LEU A 44 -14.78 -10.89 -1.84
N GLU A 45 -14.01 -11.95 -1.59
CA GLU A 45 -13.74 -12.43 -0.24
C GLU A 45 -12.52 -11.70 0.34
N MET A 46 -12.63 -11.27 1.59
CA MET A 46 -11.56 -10.58 2.30
C MET A 46 -11.33 -11.24 3.66
N ALA A 47 -10.12 -11.75 3.86
CA ALA A 47 -9.66 -12.22 5.16
C ALA A 47 -9.42 -11.00 6.06
N VAL A 48 -9.98 -11.03 7.26
CA VAL A 48 -9.83 -9.98 8.27
C VAL A 48 -9.70 -10.62 9.64
N GLY A 49 -8.89 -10.03 10.50
CA GLY A 49 -8.64 -10.61 11.81
C GLY A 49 -7.77 -9.75 12.69
N LEU A 50 -7.69 -10.16 13.95
CA LEU A 50 -6.75 -9.61 14.91
C LEU A 50 -5.97 -10.75 15.53
N LEU A 51 -4.69 -10.49 15.79
CA LEU A 51 -3.80 -11.36 16.52
C LEU A 51 -3.06 -10.51 17.54
N SER A 52 -3.07 -10.90 18.81
CA SER A 52 -2.33 -10.16 19.84
C SER A 52 -0.83 -10.44 19.73
N ILE A 53 -0.01 -9.46 20.14
CA ILE A 53 1.45 -9.63 20.23
C ILE A 53 1.82 -10.78 21.17
N LYS A 54 1.01 -11.02 22.22
CA LYS A 54 1.21 -12.15 23.13
C LYS A 54 1.06 -13.48 22.41
N GLU A 55 -0.05 -13.69 21.70
CA GLU A 55 -0.30 -14.91 20.93
C GLU A 55 0.74 -15.13 19.83
N LEU A 56 1.15 -14.04 19.17
CA LEU A 56 2.20 -14.06 18.16
C LEU A 56 3.52 -14.62 18.74
N ARG A 57 3.93 -14.11 19.90
CA ARG A 57 5.15 -14.54 20.61
C ARG A 57 5.08 -15.93 21.18
N GLU A 58 3.91 -16.34 21.69
CA GLU A 58 3.67 -17.72 22.14
C GLU A 58 3.83 -18.74 21.01
N LYS A 59 3.64 -18.30 19.75
CA LYS A 59 3.86 -19.11 18.55
C LYS A 59 5.28 -19.00 17.98
N GLY A 60 6.19 -18.32 18.68
CA GLY A 60 7.60 -18.19 18.28
C GLY A 60 7.88 -17.09 17.26
N HIS A 61 6.91 -16.21 16.98
CA HIS A 61 7.05 -15.09 16.07
C HIS A 61 7.07 -13.76 16.83
N ASP A 62 7.82 -12.78 16.33
CA ASP A 62 7.85 -11.44 16.94
C ASP A 62 7.81 -10.36 15.85
N VAL A 63 7.39 -9.17 16.27
CA VAL A 63 7.37 -7.99 15.41
C VAL A 63 7.95 -6.81 16.17
N ARG A 64 8.95 -6.17 15.56
CA ARG A 64 9.51 -4.89 15.98
C ARG A 64 9.00 -3.81 15.05
N VAL A 65 8.80 -2.62 15.61
CA VAL A 65 8.27 -1.47 14.89
C VAL A 65 9.25 -0.33 15.04
N ALA A 66 9.61 0.29 13.92
CA ALA A 66 10.37 1.53 13.89
C ALA A 66 9.65 2.58 13.05
N ARG A 67 9.89 3.85 13.36
CA ARG A 67 9.39 4.98 12.58
C ARG A 67 10.55 5.62 11.85
N LEU A 68 10.53 5.56 10.52
CA LEU A 68 11.50 6.20 9.66
C LEU A 68 10.93 7.52 9.14
N ARG A 69 11.63 8.63 9.41
CA ARG A 69 11.25 9.93 8.83
C ARG A 69 11.81 10.04 7.42
N LEU A 70 10.93 10.11 6.42
CA LEU A 70 11.31 10.29 5.01
C LEU A 70 11.31 11.77 4.60
N SER A 71 10.42 12.58 5.18
CA SER A 71 10.37 14.03 4.97
C SER A 71 9.92 14.76 6.24
N GLU A 72 9.81 16.10 6.20
CA GLU A 72 9.27 16.86 7.32
C GLU A 72 7.84 16.43 7.70
N ILE A 73 7.07 15.91 6.73
CA ILE A 73 5.66 15.56 6.90
C ILE A 73 5.35 14.06 6.73
N LEU A 74 6.25 13.27 6.14
CA LEU A 74 6.08 11.82 5.99
C LEU A 74 6.98 11.05 6.96
N ASP A 75 6.34 10.36 7.90
CA ASP A 75 6.94 9.33 8.71
C ASP A 75 6.40 7.96 8.24
N GLN A 76 7.27 7.05 7.79
CA GLN A 76 6.92 5.69 7.37
C GLN A 76 7.15 4.70 8.51
N THR A 77 6.27 3.71 8.63
CA THR A 77 6.44 2.61 9.59
C THR A 77 7.27 1.49 8.96
N ILE A 78 8.25 1.00 9.71
CA ILE A 78 8.99 -0.22 9.38
C ILE A 78 8.55 -1.31 10.35
N PHE A 79 8.08 -2.43 9.81
CA PHE A 79 7.89 -3.65 10.58
C PHE A 79 9.02 -4.64 10.28
N TRP A 80 9.61 -5.19 11.35
CA TRP A 80 10.73 -6.13 11.26
C TRP A 80 10.47 -7.38 12.10
N GLY A 81 10.91 -8.53 11.58
CA GLY A 81 10.67 -9.85 12.17
C GLY A 81 9.55 -10.59 11.45
N SER A 82 9.45 -11.89 11.71
CA SER A 82 8.55 -12.82 11.01
C SER A 82 7.07 -12.66 11.37
N GLY A 83 6.74 -11.77 12.30
CA GLY A 83 5.41 -11.62 12.85
C GLY A 83 4.36 -11.09 11.88
N VAL A 84 4.74 -10.22 10.93
CA VAL A 84 3.81 -9.68 9.93
C VAL A 84 3.34 -10.78 8.99
N THR A 85 4.27 -11.51 8.39
CA THR A 85 3.95 -12.65 7.53
C THR A 85 3.13 -13.69 8.29
N PHE A 86 3.56 -14.05 9.50
CA PHE A 86 2.84 -15.05 10.29
C PHE A 86 1.40 -14.62 10.58
N ALA A 87 1.17 -13.36 10.95
CA ALA A 87 -0.17 -12.85 11.23
C ALA A 87 -1.06 -12.89 9.98
N GLU A 88 -0.52 -12.53 8.81
CA GLU A 88 -1.22 -12.63 7.52
C GLU A 88 -1.68 -14.08 7.25
N ASP A 89 -0.75 -15.03 7.31
CA ASP A 89 -1.04 -16.45 7.06
C ASP A 89 -2.05 -17.00 8.08
N TYR A 90 -1.87 -16.66 9.36
CA TYR A 90 -2.77 -17.09 10.44
C TYR A 90 -4.21 -16.61 10.24
N ILE A 91 -4.40 -15.34 9.87
CA ILE A 91 -5.74 -14.75 9.64
C ILE A 91 -6.41 -15.31 8.38
N LYS A 92 -5.62 -15.72 7.38
CA LYS A 92 -6.16 -16.37 6.17
C LYS A 92 -6.61 -17.80 6.43
N GLU A 93 -5.96 -18.49 7.36
CA GLU A 93 -6.30 -19.86 7.74
C GLU A 93 -7.37 -19.94 8.84
N HIS A 94 -7.50 -18.89 9.67
CA HIS A 94 -8.38 -18.86 10.83
C HIS A 94 -9.31 -17.64 10.80
N ASP A 95 -10.62 -17.86 10.73
CA ASP A 95 -11.60 -16.78 10.87
C ASP A 95 -11.71 -16.32 12.34
N THR A 96 -10.82 -15.42 12.73
CA THR A 96 -10.78 -14.84 14.09
C THR A 96 -11.95 -13.91 14.40
N LEU A 97 -12.73 -13.54 13.38
CA LEU A 97 -13.92 -12.67 13.50
C LEU A 97 -15.21 -13.41 13.18
N LYS A 98 -15.19 -14.75 13.33
CA LYS A 98 -16.41 -15.55 13.23
C LYS A 98 -17.41 -15.08 14.28
N ASP A 99 -18.68 -14.97 13.87
CA ASP A 99 -19.82 -14.58 14.72
C ASP A 99 -19.72 -13.17 15.35
N VAL A 100 -18.84 -12.30 14.83
CA VAL A 100 -18.79 -10.89 15.24
C VAL A 100 -19.79 -10.06 14.45
N GLU A 101 -20.65 -9.33 15.17
CA GLU A 101 -21.61 -8.39 14.58
C GLU A 101 -20.91 -7.17 13.95
N PRO A 102 -21.20 -6.83 12.68
CA PRO A 102 -20.64 -5.66 12.01
C PRO A 102 -21.03 -4.32 12.67
N ILE A 103 -20.05 -3.43 12.81
CA ILE A 103 -20.24 -2.03 13.22
C ILE A 103 -19.88 -1.14 12.04
N GLU A 104 -20.79 -0.25 11.62
CA GLU A 104 -20.59 0.61 10.44
C GLU A 104 -19.29 1.42 10.54
N ALA A 105 -18.42 1.23 9.55
CA ALA A 105 -17.16 1.94 9.42
C ALA A 105 -17.34 3.22 8.60
N ASP A 106 -16.57 4.26 8.93
CA ASP A 106 -16.52 5.48 8.13
C ASP A 106 -15.49 5.36 6.99
N PHE A 107 -15.97 5.30 5.75
CA PHE A 107 -15.13 5.32 4.55
C PHE A 107 -14.95 6.72 3.95
N SER A 108 -15.33 7.79 4.67
CA SER A 108 -15.23 9.16 4.18
C SER A 108 -13.81 9.58 3.78
N GLY A 109 -12.78 8.99 4.38
CA GLY A 109 -11.38 9.27 4.04
C GLY A 109 -10.82 8.49 2.85
N LEU A 110 -11.52 7.47 2.32
CA LEU A 110 -11.05 6.74 1.16
C LEU A 110 -11.36 7.53 -0.11
N GLU A 111 -10.35 8.15 -0.70
CA GLU A 111 -10.52 8.94 -1.92
C GLU A 111 -9.47 8.56 -2.95
N CYS A 112 -9.87 8.38 -4.21
CA CYS A 112 -8.91 8.43 -5.31
C CYS A 112 -9.46 9.32 -6.42
N ARG A 113 -8.69 10.35 -6.78
CA ARG A 113 -9.04 11.30 -7.84
C ARG A 113 -8.06 11.25 -9.00
N TRP A 114 -7.05 10.40 -8.94
CA TRP A 114 -6.00 10.33 -9.94
C TRP A 114 -6.30 9.22 -10.94
N SER A 115 -6.04 9.50 -12.21
CA SER A 115 -5.92 8.45 -13.21
C SER A 115 -4.66 7.61 -12.95
N GLN A 116 -4.59 6.45 -13.57
CA GLN A 116 -3.34 5.68 -13.63
C GLN A 116 -2.21 6.57 -14.19
N VAL A 117 -1.02 6.45 -13.61
CA VAL A 117 0.15 7.25 -13.95
C VAL A 117 1.04 6.39 -14.87
N PRO A 118 1.06 6.65 -16.18
CA PRO A 118 1.84 5.85 -17.11
C PRO A 118 3.33 5.94 -16.79
N SER A 119 4.07 4.87 -17.15
CA SER A 119 5.53 4.90 -17.13
C SER A 119 6.05 6.04 -18.02
N ASP A 120 7.09 6.71 -17.56
CA ASP A 120 7.92 7.62 -18.36
C ASP A 120 9.01 6.89 -19.17
N LYS A 121 9.07 5.56 -19.03
CA LYS A 121 9.99 4.64 -19.71
C LYS A 121 9.17 3.53 -20.39
N ASP A 122 9.58 2.26 -20.24
CA ASP A 122 8.91 1.12 -20.86
C ASP A 122 7.78 0.57 -19.98
N GLU A 123 8.03 0.46 -18.67
CA GLU A 123 7.14 -0.22 -17.73
C GLU A 123 7.21 0.33 -16.31
N VAL A 124 6.24 -0.09 -15.49
CA VAL A 124 6.24 0.03 -14.03
C VAL A 124 6.22 -1.38 -13.43
N ALA A 125 7.17 -1.69 -12.56
CA ALA A 125 7.26 -3.00 -11.92
C ALA A 125 7.08 -2.90 -10.40
N ALA A 126 6.20 -3.73 -9.85
CA ALA A 126 6.04 -3.93 -8.41
C ALA A 126 6.93 -5.11 -7.95
N TYR A 127 7.71 -4.90 -6.91
CA TYR A 127 8.66 -5.87 -6.36
C TYR A 127 8.36 -6.16 -4.89
N ILE A 128 8.46 -7.42 -4.51
CA ILE A 128 8.51 -7.85 -3.10
C ILE A 128 9.71 -8.75 -2.92
N ILE A 129 10.60 -8.42 -1.97
CA ILE A 129 11.83 -9.17 -1.70
C ILE A 129 11.87 -9.48 -0.20
N GLN A 130 11.99 -10.76 0.15
CA GLN A 130 12.09 -11.24 1.52
C GLN A 130 13.38 -12.05 1.69
N ALA A 131 14.29 -11.56 2.51
CA ALA A 131 15.57 -12.20 2.81
C ALA A 131 15.43 -13.28 3.90
N PHE A 132 16.26 -14.31 3.80
CA PHE A 132 16.38 -15.42 4.76
C PHE A 132 17.87 -15.61 5.09
N GLY A 133 18.34 -14.89 6.12
CA GLY A 133 19.66 -15.12 6.70
C GLY A 133 19.63 -16.16 7.82
N ASP A 134 20.77 -16.76 8.16
CA ASP A 134 20.87 -17.66 9.32
C ASP A 134 20.66 -16.89 10.64
N ASN A 135 20.98 -15.60 10.61
CA ASN A 135 20.70 -14.65 11.67
C ASN A 135 20.22 -13.28 11.12
N GLU A 136 19.93 -12.35 12.03
CA GLU A 136 19.46 -11.00 11.67
C GLU A 136 20.49 -10.19 10.86
N GLN A 137 21.78 -10.29 11.21
CA GLN A 137 22.86 -9.58 10.51
C GLN A 137 22.99 -10.06 9.06
N ASP A 138 22.92 -11.38 8.83
CA ASP A 138 22.96 -11.93 7.47
C ASP A 138 21.78 -11.42 6.62
N SER A 139 20.59 -11.32 7.23
CA SER A 139 19.41 -10.78 6.54
C SER A 139 19.60 -9.31 6.17
N VAL A 140 20.21 -8.52 7.04
CA VAL A 140 20.57 -7.12 6.77
C VAL A 140 21.56 -7.03 5.61
N GLU A 141 22.62 -7.85 5.60
CA GLU A 141 23.62 -7.87 4.53
C GLU A 141 23.00 -8.22 3.16
N ILE A 142 22.04 -9.15 3.14
CA ILE A 142 21.29 -9.50 1.93
C ILE A 142 20.47 -8.30 1.43
N TYR A 143 19.79 -7.57 2.32
CA TYR A 143 19.06 -6.36 1.92
C TYR A 143 19.99 -5.24 1.44
N GLU A 144 21.16 -5.05 2.07
CA GLU A 144 22.17 -4.09 1.60
C GLU A 144 22.71 -4.44 0.22
N GLU A 145 22.90 -5.73 -0.09
CA GLU A 145 23.25 -6.20 -1.43
C GLU A 145 22.11 -5.89 -2.43
N CYS A 146 20.85 -6.11 -2.04
CA CYS A 146 19.69 -5.76 -2.86
C CYS A 146 19.61 -4.26 -3.14
N PHE A 147 19.78 -3.40 -2.13
CA PHE A 147 19.75 -1.94 -2.32
C PHE A 147 20.86 -1.48 -3.26
N ARG A 148 22.11 -1.94 -3.06
CA ARG A 148 23.22 -1.61 -3.96
C ARG A 148 22.95 -2.04 -5.40
N LYS A 149 22.32 -3.21 -5.59
CA LYS A 149 21.98 -3.68 -6.93
C LYS A 149 20.85 -2.87 -7.57
N ILE A 150 19.83 -2.52 -6.80
CA ILE A 150 18.75 -1.62 -7.26
C ILE A 150 19.35 -0.29 -7.70
N ASP A 151 20.16 0.35 -6.86
CA ASP A 151 20.80 1.64 -7.17
C ASP A 151 21.71 1.54 -8.41
N SER A 152 22.46 0.44 -8.56
CA SER A 152 23.31 0.21 -9.73
C SER A 152 22.54 0.04 -11.04
N ILE A 153 21.32 -0.50 -11.00
CA ILE A 153 20.51 -0.79 -12.18
C ILE A 153 19.59 0.38 -12.53
N TYR A 154 18.92 0.92 -11.52
CA TYR A 154 17.88 1.93 -11.65
C TYR A 154 18.38 3.37 -11.45
N GLY A 155 19.53 3.54 -10.79
CA GLY A 155 20.07 4.85 -10.42
C GLY A 155 19.48 5.37 -9.11
N SER A 156 19.40 6.70 -8.98
CA SER A 156 18.82 7.36 -7.80
C SER A 156 17.32 7.07 -7.66
N GLU A 157 16.77 7.28 -6.45
CA GLU A 157 15.33 7.20 -6.19
C GLU A 157 14.49 8.02 -7.18
N GLU A 158 14.94 9.23 -7.54
CA GLU A 158 14.28 10.07 -8.53
C GLU A 158 14.25 9.41 -9.92
N SER A 159 15.28 8.62 -10.26
CA SER A 159 15.39 7.97 -11.57
C SER A 159 14.33 6.89 -11.77
N PHE A 160 13.93 6.17 -10.70
CA PHE A 160 12.94 5.10 -10.75
C PHE A 160 11.64 5.40 -10.03
N HIS A 161 11.44 6.65 -9.59
CA HIS A 161 10.21 7.08 -8.95
C HIS A 161 9.00 6.83 -9.88
N PRO A 162 8.00 6.04 -9.46
CA PRO A 162 6.93 5.60 -10.35
C PRO A 162 5.88 6.67 -10.65
N ILE A 163 5.93 7.81 -9.95
CA ILE A 163 5.01 8.93 -10.14
C ILE A 163 5.78 10.15 -10.63
N ARG A 164 5.39 10.68 -11.79
CA ARG A 164 5.87 11.95 -12.35
C ARG A 164 4.81 13.04 -12.18
N GLU A 165 5.22 14.26 -11.82
CA GLU A 165 4.29 15.37 -11.58
C GLU A 165 3.46 15.70 -12.83
N GLU A 166 4.12 15.70 -13.98
CA GLU A 166 3.57 15.98 -15.30
C GLU A 166 2.58 14.91 -15.77
N ALA A 167 2.75 13.67 -15.31
CA ALA A 167 1.88 12.54 -15.64
C ALA A 167 0.65 12.45 -14.72
N LEU A 168 0.63 13.15 -13.58
CA LEU A 168 -0.52 13.19 -12.67
C LEU A 168 -1.70 13.92 -13.33
N GLN A 169 -2.78 13.19 -13.58
CA GLN A 169 -4.02 13.74 -14.11
C GLN A 169 -5.21 13.31 -13.26
N MET A 170 -6.11 14.24 -12.97
CA MET A 170 -7.33 13.86 -12.27
C MET A 170 -8.24 13.05 -13.20
N THR A 171 -8.85 12.00 -12.67
CA THR A 171 -9.78 11.17 -13.42
C THR A 171 -11.18 11.76 -13.39
N ALA A 172 -11.76 11.89 -14.59
CA ALA A 172 -13.19 12.18 -14.77
C ALA A 172 -13.97 10.91 -15.14
N ASN A 173 -13.30 9.75 -15.21
CA ASN A 173 -13.89 8.51 -15.69
C ASN A 173 -14.85 7.94 -14.63
N PRO A 174 -16.16 7.81 -14.93
CA PRO A 174 -17.13 7.30 -13.96
C PRO A 174 -16.85 5.86 -13.51
N LEU A 175 -16.17 5.06 -14.33
CA LEU A 175 -15.86 3.67 -14.01
C LEU A 175 -14.77 3.55 -12.94
N SER A 176 -13.71 4.37 -13.03
CA SER A 176 -12.65 4.40 -12.00
C SER A 176 -13.17 4.97 -10.68
N LEU A 177 -13.99 6.02 -10.75
CA LEU A 177 -14.69 6.58 -9.58
C LEU A 177 -15.76 5.64 -9.01
N GLY A 178 -16.24 4.69 -9.83
CA GLY A 178 -17.25 3.70 -9.44
C GLY A 178 -16.80 2.77 -8.32
N ILE A 179 -15.48 2.52 -8.19
CA ILE A 179 -14.91 1.73 -7.10
C ILE A 179 -15.16 2.44 -5.77
N GLU A 180 -14.64 3.65 -5.61
CA GLU A 180 -14.89 4.47 -4.42
C GLU A 180 -16.39 4.65 -4.14
N TRP A 181 -17.17 4.96 -5.16
CA TRP A 181 -18.61 5.18 -5.03
C TRP A 181 -19.34 3.96 -4.48
N LYS A 182 -18.98 2.75 -4.91
CA LYS A 182 -19.60 1.50 -4.41
C LYS A 182 -19.31 1.25 -2.94
N LEU A 183 -18.10 1.59 -2.46
CA LEU A 183 -17.70 1.34 -1.07
C LEU A 183 -18.18 2.47 -0.13
N ARG A 184 -17.99 3.75 -0.50
CA ARG A 184 -18.40 4.91 0.32
C ARG A 184 -19.91 5.07 0.48
N THR A 185 -20.69 4.39 -0.36
CA THR A 185 -22.15 4.41 -0.27
C THR A 185 -22.72 3.21 0.47
N GLN A 186 -21.89 2.36 1.09
CA GLN A 186 -22.34 1.28 1.95
C GLN A 186 -22.84 1.81 3.32
N PRO A 187 -23.90 1.23 3.91
CA PRO A 187 -24.91 0.41 3.23
C PRO A 187 -25.68 1.24 2.17
N PRO A 188 -26.06 0.63 1.03
CA PRO A 188 -26.48 1.35 -0.17
C PRO A 188 -27.84 2.02 0.01
N THR A 189 -27.86 3.35 -0.08
CA THR A 189 -29.11 4.14 -0.19
C THR A 189 -29.05 5.09 -1.38
N ILE A 190 -30.20 5.33 -2.03
CA ILE A 190 -30.29 6.18 -3.24
C ILE A 190 -29.82 7.61 -2.94
N ILE A 191 -30.17 8.13 -1.76
CA ILE A 191 -29.78 9.48 -1.32
C ILE A 191 -28.26 9.58 -1.13
N LYS A 192 -27.62 8.61 -0.44
CA LYS A 192 -26.15 8.58 -0.27
C LYS A 192 -25.46 8.56 -1.64
N LYS A 193 -25.97 7.76 -2.58
CA LYS A 193 -25.42 7.63 -3.94
C LYS A 193 -25.46 8.92 -4.76
N ILE A 194 -26.60 9.62 -4.78
CA ILE A 194 -26.75 10.88 -5.53
C ILE A 194 -25.91 11.99 -4.90
N LYS A 195 -25.98 12.14 -3.56
CA LYS A 195 -25.20 13.15 -2.83
C LYS A 195 -23.70 12.96 -3.07
N HIS A 196 -23.23 11.72 -3.03
CA HIS A 196 -21.83 11.40 -3.24
C HIS A 196 -21.39 11.69 -4.70
N ALA A 197 -22.21 11.33 -5.69
CA ALA A 197 -21.92 11.64 -7.09
C ALA A 197 -21.81 13.16 -7.36
N ALA A 198 -22.75 13.94 -6.84
CA ALA A 198 -22.71 15.40 -6.96
C ALA A 198 -21.46 16.00 -6.28
N MET A 199 -21.10 15.49 -5.10
CA MET A 199 -19.89 15.90 -4.38
C MET A 199 -18.62 15.58 -5.18
N MET A 200 -18.51 14.40 -5.78
CA MET A 200 -17.35 14.01 -6.59
C MET A 200 -17.16 14.95 -7.80
N VAL A 201 -18.24 15.29 -8.50
CA VAL A 201 -18.18 16.24 -9.63
C VAL A 201 -17.72 17.62 -9.17
N PHE A 202 -18.26 18.10 -8.05
CA PHE A 202 -17.85 19.37 -7.46
C PHE A 202 -16.35 19.35 -7.09
N GLN A 203 -15.88 18.30 -6.40
CA GLN A 203 -14.47 18.12 -6.02
C GLN A 203 -13.53 18.07 -7.24
N LEU A 204 -13.94 17.39 -8.32
CA LEU A 204 -13.16 17.33 -9.56
C LEU A 204 -13.02 18.72 -10.20
N ILE A 205 -14.12 19.45 -10.39
CA ILE A 205 -14.10 20.77 -11.03
C ILE A 205 -13.29 21.77 -10.19
N THR A 206 -13.53 21.78 -8.88
CA THR A 206 -12.82 22.67 -7.96
C THR A 206 -11.34 22.33 -7.85
N GLY A 207 -10.98 21.04 -7.75
CA GLY A 207 -9.59 20.59 -7.75
C GLY A 207 -8.84 20.99 -9.01
N LEU A 208 -9.43 20.75 -10.19
CA LEU A 208 -8.85 21.17 -11.47
C LEU A 208 -8.64 22.68 -11.55
N TYR A 209 -9.62 23.47 -11.11
CA TYR A 209 -9.52 24.93 -11.07
C TYR A 209 -8.41 25.39 -10.12
N LEU A 210 -8.42 24.94 -8.87
CA LEU A 210 -7.50 25.38 -7.83
C LEU A 210 -6.05 25.02 -8.16
N MET A 211 -5.80 23.81 -8.69
CA MET A 211 -4.47 23.39 -9.12
C MET A 211 -4.01 24.16 -10.37
N LYS A 212 -4.86 24.32 -11.38
CA LYS A 212 -4.52 25.04 -12.62
C LYS A 212 -4.10 26.48 -12.35
N PHE A 213 -4.77 27.15 -11.42
CA PHE A 213 -4.48 28.54 -11.05
C PHE A 213 -3.57 28.67 -9.82
N LYS A 214 -2.99 27.57 -9.33
CA LYS A 214 -2.08 27.52 -8.16
C LYS A 214 -2.61 28.33 -6.96
N LYS A 215 -3.90 28.19 -6.67
CA LYS A 215 -4.57 29.00 -5.64
C LYS A 215 -4.14 28.56 -4.25
N LYS A 216 -3.93 29.53 -3.36
CA LYS A 216 -3.78 29.29 -1.92
C LYS A 216 -5.14 29.43 -1.26
N THR A 217 -5.53 28.41 -0.52
CA THR A 217 -6.72 28.41 0.33
C THR A 217 -6.30 28.42 1.80
N SER A 218 -7.23 28.62 2.72
CA SER A 218 -6.93 28.56 4.17
C SER A 218 -6.40 27.20 4.61
N ALA A 219 -6.75 26.12 3.89
CA ALA A 219 -6.37 24.76 4.24
C ALA A 219 -5.21 24.21 3.40
N THR A 220 -5.05 24.65 2.15
CA THR A 220 -4.14 24.00 1.19
C THR A 220 -3.54 24.97 0.17
N ASN A 221 -2.24 24.81 -0.11
CA ASN A 221 -1.59 25.42 -1.27
C ASN A 221 -1.68 24.49 -2.48
N TRP A 222 -2.66 24.74 -3.36
CA TRP A 222 -2.91 23.86 -4.50
C TRP A 222 -1.83 23.91 -5.58
N GLY A 223 -0.90 24.86 -5.51
CA GLY A 223 0.29 24.87 -6.36
C GLY A 223 1.32 23.80 -5.97
N ASP A 224 1.35 23.39 -4.70
CA ASP A 224 2.34 22.45 -4.17
C ASP A 224 1.77 21.03 -4.06
N TYR A 225 0.47 20.86 -4.30
CA TYR A 225 -0.23 19.59 -4.08
C TYR A 225 0.33 18.40 -4.88
N LYS A 226 0.66 18.60 -6.16
CA LYS A 226 1.28 17.53 -6.97
C LYS A 226 2.74 17.26 -6.56
N PRO A 227 3.62 18.27 -6.41
CA PRO A 227 4.95 18.06 -5.87
C PRO A 227 4.94 17.34 -4.51
N ASP A 228 4.03 17.71 -3.62
CA ASP A 228 3.86 17.09 -2.31
C ASP A 228 3.38 15.64 -2.44
N LEU A 229 2.45 15.35 -3.35
CA LEU A 229 2.03 13.97 -3.62
C LEU A 229 3.21 13.12 -4.07
N VAL A 230 4.00 13.59 -5.03
CA VAL A 230 5.18 12.88 -5.53
C VAL A 230 6.16 12.62 -4.38
N ARG A 231 6.47 13.66 -3.59
CA ARG A 231 7.41 13.54 -2.47
C ARG A 231 6.93 12.60 -1.35
N HIS A 232 5.62 12.49 -1.17
CA HIS A 232 5.03 11.70 -0.09
C HIS A 232 4.36 10.41 -0.59
N ALA A 233 4.71 9.97 -1.79
CA ALA A 233 4.27 8.71 -2.36
C ALA A 233 4.89 7.53 -1.59
N ASP A 234 4.04 6.62 -1.10
CA ASP A 234 4.46 5.39 -0.41
C ASP A 234 4.83 4.30 -1.43
N TYR A 235 5.82 4.58 -2.30
CA TYR A 235 6.22 3.66 -3.37
C TYR A 235 7.31 2.67 -2.96
N LYS A 236 8.03 2.91 -1.85
CA LYS A 236 9.06 2.03 -1.28
C LYS A 236 8.83 1.92 0.21
N LYS A 237 8.71 0.69 0.73
CA LYS A 237 8.34 0.41 2.12
C LYS A 237 8.91 -0.92 2.60
N PHE A 238 8.91 -1.12 3.92
CA PHE A 238 9.47 -2.32 4.53
C PHE A 238 8.54 -2.90 5.60
N GLY A 239 8.18 -4.17 5.44
CA GLY A 239 7.36 -4.90 6.40
C GLY A 239 7.56 -6.39 6.27
N ASP A 240 8.51 -6.93 7.04
CA ASP A 240 8.96 -8.33 6.89
C ASP A 240 9.40 -8.66 5.45
N GLY A 241 10.01 -7.67 4.78
CA GLY A 241 10.36 -7.70 3.36
C GLY A 241 10.34 -6.31 2.73
N LEU A 242 11.25 -6.08 1.80
CA LEU A 242 11.29 -4.87 0.97
C LEU A 242 10.18 -4.93 -0.09
N ARG A 243 9.36 -3.89 -0.15
CA ARG A 243 8.34 -3.70 -1.18
C ARG A 243 8.60 -2.39 -1.88
N PHE A 244 8.68 -2.40 -3.21
CA PHE A 244 8.76 -1.15 -3.95
C PHE A 244 8.14 -1.24 -5.34
N VAL A 245 7.71 -0.09 -5.85
CA VAL A 245 7.26 0.10 -7.23
C VAL A 245 8.26 1.00 -7.94
N ALA A 246 8.72 0.59 -9.11
CA ALA A 246 9.72 1.33 -9.88
C ALA A 246 9.32 1.49 -11.35
N THR A 247 9.52 2.69 -11.90
CA THR A 247 9.50 2.90 -13.36
C THR A 247 10.86 2.57 -13.97
N GLY A 248 10.87 1.80 -15.05
CA GLY A 248 12.10 1.24 -15.62
C GLY A 248 11.98 0.89 -17.09
N THR A 249 13.13 0.55 -17.68
CA THR A 249 13.16 -0.22 -18.93
C THR A 249 12.93 -1.70 -18.64
N VAL A 250 12.49 -2.44 -19.66
CA VAL A 250 12.36 -3.90 -19.57
C VAL A 250 13.71 -4.55 -19.21
N GLN A 251 14.82 -4.02 -19.76
CA GLN A 251 16.16 -4.52 -19.47
C GLN A 251 16.53 -4.33 -18.00
N GLN A 252 16.23 -3.18 -17.39
CA GLN A 252 16.50 -2.94 -15.97
C GLN A 252 15.78 -3.95 -15.08
N ARG A 253 14.50 -4.25 -15.37
CA ARG A 253 13.77 -5.31 -14.65
C ARG A 253 14.43 -6.66 -14.84
N MET A 254 14.81 -7.03 -16.06
CA MET A 254 15.43 -8.32 -16.35
C MET A 254 16.78 -8.49 -15.62
N ASP A 255 17.59 -7.43 -15.56
CA ASP A 255 18.87 -7.43 -14.85
C ASP A 255 18.67 -7.63 -13.35
N LEU A 256 17.68 -6.93 -12.76
CA LEU A 256 17.37 -7.10 -11.34
C LEU A 256 16.78 -8.49 -11.07
N THR A 257 15.89 -8.98 -11.93
CA THR A 257 15.31 -10.33 -11.83
C THR A 257 16.38 -11.40 -11.88
N THR A 258 17.38 -11.26 -12.76
CA THR A 258 18.52 -12.19 -12.85
C THR A 258 19.29 -12.25 -11.54
N PHE A 259 19.60 -11.10 -10.94
CA PHE A 259 20.24 -11.04 -9.63
C PHE A 259 19.39 -11.69 -8.53
N LEU A 260 18.09 -11.39 -8.49
CA LEU A 260 17.19 -11.96 -7.48
C LEU A 260 17.05 -13.48 -7.66
N ASP A 261 17.05 -13.98 -8.89
CA ASP A 261 17.09 -15.42 -9.18
C ASP A 261 18.37 -16.07 -8.68
N GLU A 262 19.53 -15.46 -8.90
CA GLU A 262 20.81 -15.97 -8.36
C GLU A 262 20.79 -16.06 -6.83
N MET A 263 20.23 -15.05 -6.16
CA MET A 263 20.09 -15.04 -4.70
C MET A 263 19.06 -16.07 -4.21
N PHE A 264 17.97 -16.26 -4.95
CA PHE A 264 16.97 -17.30 -4.69
C PHE A 264 17.55 -18.72 -4.84
N GLN A 265 18.36 -18.98 -5.87
CA GLN A 265 19.04 -20.28 -6.05
C GLN A 265 20.02 -20.57 -4.90
N LYS A 266 20.65 -19.53 -4.36
CA LYS A 266 21.50 -19.61 -3.15
C LYS A 266 20.68 -19.72 -1.86
N ARG A 267 19.34 -19.77 -1.95
CA ARG A 267 18.38 -19.80 -0.83
C ARG A 267 18.51 -18.60 0.13
N LYS A 268 19.04 -17.47 -0.33
CA LYS A 268 19.23 -16.26 0.48
C LYS A 268 17.98 -15.39 0.57
N LEU A 269 17.10 -15.44 -0.41
CA LEU A 269 15.87 -14.66 -0.45
C LEU A 269 14.80 -15.36 -1.28
N ALA A 270 13.56 -14.94 -1.13
CA ALA A 270 12.49 -15.15 -2.10
C ALA A 270 11.98 -13.78 -2.55
N TYR A 271 11.46 -13.74 -3.78
CA TYR A 271 10.95 -12.50 -4.33
C TYR A 271 9.75 -12.74 -5.24
N GLY A 272 9.03 -11.67 -5.53
CA GLY A 272 8.08 -11.59 -6.62
C GLY A 272 8.22 -10.28 -7.35
N VAL A 273 7.94 -10.30 -8.65
CA VAL A 273 7.98 -9.14 -9.54
C VAL A 273 6.79 -9.19 -10.48
N HIS A 274 6.07 -8.08 -10.60
CA HIS A 274 4.98 -7.96 -11.56
C HIS A 274 5.14 -6.67 -12.39
N PRO A 275 5.47 -6.78 -13.69
CA PRO A 275 5.48 -5.63 -14.59
C PRO A 275 4.05 -5.24 -14.99
N SER A 276 3.86 -3.95 -15.21
CA SER A 276 2.62 -3.29 -15.59
C SER A 276 2.94 -2.05 -16.43
N PHE A 277 1.93 -1.46 -17.06
CA PHE A 277 2.12 -0.30 -17.94
C PHE A 277 2.08 1.05 -17.20
N ALA A 278 1.55 1.07 -15.97
CA ALA A 278 1.33 2.28 -15.20
C ALA A 278 1.38 2.00 -13.70
N ALA A 279 1.63 3.04 -12.92
CA ALA A 279 1.39 3.06 -11.49
C ALA A 279 -0.06 3.47 -11.21
N MET A 280 -0.59 3.04 -10.07
CA MET A 280 -1.84 3.54 -9.52
C MET A 280 -1.60 4.14 -8.14
N VAL A 281 -2.38 5.17 -7.81
CA VAL A 281 -2.37 5.81 -6.50
C VAL A 281 -3.71 5.56 -5.83
N THR A 282 -3.68 5.12 -4.58
CA THR A 282 -4.86 5.07 -3.71
C THR A 282 -4.62 5.99 -2.54
N CYS A 283 -5.55 6.90 -2.25
CA CYS A 283 -5.36 7.85 -1.17
C CYS A 283 -6.24 7.58 0.04
N TYR A 284 -5.65 7.84 1.21
CA TYR A 284 -6.39 8.08 2.44
C TYR A 284 -6.26 9.54 2.84
N VAL A 285 -7.36 10.28 2.78
CA VAL A 285 -7.42 11.72 2.98
C VAL A 285 -8.12 12.03 4.30
N ARG A 286 -7.36 12.52 5.29
CA ARG A 286 -7.92 13.23 6.45
C ARG A 286 -7.81 14.75 6.28
N SER A 287 -6.72 15.22 5.65
CA SER A 287 -6.48 16.61 5.29
C SER A 287 -5.60 16.68 4.06
N TYR A 288 -5.98 17.45 3.05
CA TYR A 288 -5.26 17.55 1.77
C TYR A 288 -3.84 18.14 1.87
N GLN A 289 -3.46 18.77 3.00
CA GLN A 289 -2.15 19.42 3.16
C GLN A 289 -1.16 18.60 4.00
N SER A 290 -1.61 17.91 5.05
CA SER A 290 -0.69 17.32 6.05
C SER A 290 -1.04 15.91 6.51
N ASN A 291 -2.25 15.43 6.23
CA ASN A 291 -2.70 14.10 6.66
C ASN A 291 -3.35 13.38 5.48
N HIS A 292 -2.51 13.14 4.48
CA HIS A 292 -2.85 12.53 3.20
C HIS A 292 -1.81 11.47 2.90
N ILE A 293 -2.24 10.21 2.89
CA ILE A 293 -1.37 9.09 2.58
C ILE A 293 -1.62 8.69 1.13
N HIS A 294 -0.55 8.55 0.35
CA HIS A 294 -0.58 8.17 -1.05
C HIS A 294 0.02 6.78 -1.24
N PHE A 295 -0.81 5.75 -1.19
CA PHE A 295 -0.37 4.39 -1.48
C PHE A 295 -0.10 4.24 -2.97
N VAL A 296 1.08 3.72 -3.32
CA VAL A 296 1.45 3.45 -4.71
C VAL A 296 1.56 1.96 -4.94
N ASP A 297 0.98 1.50 -6.05
CA ASP A 297 1.06 0.13 -6.58
C ASP A 297 1.20 0.17 -8.11
N GLY A 298 1.52 -0.96 -8.76
CA GLY A 298 1.42 -1.15 -10.21
C GLY A 298 0.00 -1.50 -10.65
N THR A 299 -0.33 -1.24 -11.92
CA THR A 299 -1.63 -1.65 -12.51
C THR A 299 -1.70 -3.16 -12.74
N ASP A 300 -2.88 -3.64 -13.16
CA ASP A 300 -3.12 -5.05 -13.53
C ASP A 300 -2.74 -6.08 -12.45
N GLY A 301 -2.92 -5.68 -11.19
CA GLY A 301 -2.73 -6.52 -10.01
C GLY A 301 -1.46 -6.25 -9.23
N GLY A 302 -0.48 -5.49 -9.78
CA GLY A 302 0.65 -4.94 -9.02
C GLY A 302 1.25 -5.87 -7.96
N TYR A 303 1.29 -5.40 -6.71
CA TYR A 303 1.76 -6.16 -5.55
C TYR A 303 1.01 -7.47 -5.32
N ALA A 304 -0.30 -7.56 -5.62
CA ALA A 304 -1.03 -8.81 -5.46
C ALA A 304 -0.48 -9.94 -6.35
N LYS A 305 -0.04 -9.61 -7.56
CA LYS A 305 0.61 -10.57 -8.46
C LYS A 305 2.04 -10.88 -8.04
N ALA A 306 2.81 -9.87 -7.60
CA ALA A 306 4.14 -10.10 -7.04
C ALA A 306 4.09 -10.97 -5.75
N SER A 307 3.09 -10.74 -4.89
CA SER A 307 2.82 -11.51 -3.66
C SER A 307 2.53 -12.98 -3.96
N GLN A 308 1.73 -13.28 -5.00
CA GLN A 308 1.51 -14.64 -5.47
C GLN A 308 2.82 -15.32 -5.90
N GLU A 309 3.67 -14.62 -6.63
CA GLU A 309 4.95 -15.14 -7.09
C GLU A 309 5.92 -15.41 -5.92
N LEU A 310 6.01 -14.47 -4.97
CA LEU A 310 6.78 -14.62 -3.73
C LEU A 310 6.34 -15.86 -2.95
N LYS A 311 5.03 -16.03 -2.72
CA LYS A 311 4.45 -17.18 -2.00
C LYS A 311 4.81 -18.50 -2.68
N ASN A 312 4.79 -18.55 -4.01
CA ASN A 312 5.21 -19.73 -4.75
C ASN A 312 6.70 -20.02 -4.58
N ARG A 313 7.56 -19.00 -4.55
CA ARG A 313 9.00 -19.16 -4.30
C ARG A 313 9.28 -19.60 -2.86
N ARG A 314 8.58 -19.07 -1.87
CA ARG A 314 8.68 -19.49 -0.47
C ARG A 314 8.34 -20.97 -0.27
N LYS A 315 7.22 -21.41 -0.86
CA LYS A 315 6.84 -22.83 -0.89
C LYS A 315 7.94 -23.73 -1.46
N LYS A 316 8.65 -23.29 -2.51
CA LYS A 316 9.79 -24.05 -3.09
C LYS A 316 11.00 -24.10 -2.16
N LEU A 317 11.18 -23.12 -1.29
CA LEU A 317 12.23 -23.09 -0.27
C LEU A 317 11.85 -23.86 1.01
N GLY A 318 10.59 -24.26 1.16
CA GLY A 318 10.06 -24.96 2.33
C GLY A 318 9.71 -24.04 3.51
N ILE A 319 9.34 -22.80 3.20
CA ILE A 319 9.02 -21.69 4.14
C ILE A 319 7.77 -20.92 3.68
#